data_AF-A0A0E4HFV8-F1
#
_entry.id   AF-A0A0E4HFV8-F1
#
_cell.length_a   1.000
_cell.length_b   1.000
_cell.length_c   1.000
_cell.angle_alpha   90.00
_cell.angle_beta   90.00
_cell.angle_gamma   90.00
#
_symmetry.space_group_name_H-M   'P 1'
#
loop_
_entity.id
_entity.type
_entity.pdbx_description
1 polymer ?
#
loop_
_entity_poly.entity_id
_entity_poly.type
_entity_poly.pdbx_seq_one_letter_code
_entity_poly.pdbx_strand_id
1 'polypeptide(L)' 'MEDKQVFMRGYINKDIKITFLDNLYVTGVYVDYYYSNNVIVLVPEDGHDDARLLIPLSAIKTLAPWIH' A
#
# COMPACT_ATOMS: atom_id res chain seq x y z
N MET A 1 3.63 0.83 -18.41
CA MET A 1 3.56 0.26 -17.04
C MET A 1 4.74 0.68 -16.16
N GLU A 2 5.77 1.36 -16.69
CA GLU A 2 6.96 1.78 -15.92
C GLU A 2 6.66 2.79 -14.80
N ASP A 3 5.79 3.77 -15.03
CA ASP A 3 5.55 4.86 -14.06
C ASP A 3 4.97 4.38 -12.73
N LYS A 4 4.09 3.37 -12.76
CA LYS A 4 3.52 2.78 -11.54
C LYS A 4 4.55 2.02 -10.73
N GLN A 5 5.53 1.38 -11.37
CA GLN A 5 6.56 0.61 -10.66
C GLN A 5 7.59 1.51 -9.96
N VAL A 6 7.96 2.64 -10.59
CA VAL A 6 8.82 3.65 -9.96
C VAL A 6 8.13 4.25 -8.74
N PHE A 7 6.84 4.56 -8.87
CA PHE A 7 6.01 5.00 -7.75
C PHE A 7 5.94 3.91 -6.67
N MET A 8 5.76 2.64 -7.02
CA MET A 8 5.72 1.56 -6.02
C MET A 8 7.04 1.36 -5.25
N ARG A 9 8.20 1.67 -5.82
CA ARG A 9 9.46 1.61 -5.06
C ARG A 9 9.72 2.86 -4.23
N GLY A 10 9.33 4.03 -4.74
CA GLY A 10 9.61 5.33 -4.08
C GLY A 10 8.85 5.57 -2.77
N TYR A 11 7.87 4.72 -2.46
CA TYR A 11 7.03 4.80 -1.27
C TYR A 11 7.32 3.72 -0.22
N ILE A 12 8.27 2.80 -0.49
CA ILE A 12 8.69 1.81 0.51
C ILE A 12 9.24 2.52 1.75
N ASN A 13 8.88 2.00 2.93
CA ASN A 13 9.14 2.55 4.25
C ASN A 13 8.56 3.95 4.49
N LYS A 14 7.50 4.31 3.76
CA LYS A 14 6.74 5.54 4.01
C LYS A 14 5.32 5.21 4.45
N ASP A 15 4.77 6.10 5.26
CA ASP A 15 3.35 6.11 5.56
C ASP A 15 2.57 6.47 4.30
N ILE A 16 1.62 5.60 3.97
CA ILE A 16 0.75 5.76 2.82
C ILE A 16 -0.70 5.55 3.20
N LYS A 17 -1.56 6.17 2.42
CA LYS A 17 -2.99 5.91 2.41
C LYS A 17 -3.35 5.18 1.13
N ILE A 18 -3.90 3.98 1.27
CA ILE A 18 -4.46 3.20 0.16
C ILE A 18 -5.98 3.36 0.22
N THR A 19 -6.57 3.81 -0.88
CA THR A 19 -8.03 3.83 -1.05
C THR A 19 -8.45 2.72 -2.00
N PHE A 20 -9.43 1.94 -1.59
CA PHE A 20 -9.98 0.81 -2.34
C PHE A 20 -11.07 1.26 -3.31
N LEU A 21 -11.49 0.36 -4.21
CA LEU A 21 -12.55 0.62 -5.20
C LEU A 21 -13.91 0.96 -4.57
N ASP A 22 -14.21 0.41 -3.41
CA ASP A 22 -15.43 0.68 -2.61
C ASP A 22 -15.33 1.97 -1.76
N ASN A 23 -14.25 2.74 -1.93
CA ASN A 23 -13.91 3.95 -1.16
C ASN A 23 -13.60 3.72 0.32
N LEU A 24 -13.46 2.48 0.78
CA LEU A 24 -12.77 2.22 2.04
C LEU A 24 -11.30 2.59 1.90
N TYR A 25 -10.63 2.86 3.02
CA TYR A 25 -9.21 3.15 3.02
C TYR A 25 -8.51 2.45 4.17
N VAL A 26 -7.20 2.28 4.00
CA VAL A 26 -6.28 1.85 5.04
C VAL A 26 -5.06 2.75 5.03
N THR A 27 -4.57 3.10 6.21
CA THR A 27 -3.32 3.84 6.41
C THR A 27 -2.29 2.94 7.06
N GLY A 28 -1.02 3.19 6.78
CA GLY A 28 0.07 2.48 7.42
C GLY A 28 1.38 2.55 6.64
N VAL A 29 2.37 1.82 7.13
CA VAL A 29 3.71 1.78 6.55
C VAL A 29 3.72 0.80 5.38
N TYR A 30 4.13 1.28 4.21
CA TYR A 30 4.35 0.43 3.06
C TYR A 30 5.68 -0.30 3.17
N VAL A 31 5.65 -1.63 3.28
CA VAL A 31 6.86 -2.42 3.57
C VAL A 31 7.47 -3.02 2.30
N ASP A 32 6.66 -3.59 1.42
CA ASP A 32 7.18 -4.35 0.28
C ASP A 32 6.16 -4.54 -0.84
N TYR A 33 6.62 -4.85 -2.05
CA TYR A 33 5.79 -5.15 -3.22
C TYR A 33 6.21 -6.43 -3.94
N TYR A 34 5.30 -7.38 -3.99
CA TYR A 34 5.50 -8.64 -4.69
C TYR A 34 5.08 -8.53 -6.15
N TYR A 35 6.06 -8.22 -7.01
CA TYR A 35 5.90 -8.10 -8.47
C TYR A 35 5.18 -9.29 -9.10
N SER A 36 5.53 -10.52 -8.70
CA SER A 36 4.94 -11.75 -9.26
C SER A 36 3.45 -11.90 -8.95
N ASN A 37 2.97 -11.31 -7.86
CA ASN A 37 1.59 -11.42 -7.40
C ASN A 37 0.79 -10.12 -7.60
N ASN A 38 1.45 -9.02 -7.98
CA ASN A 38 0.87 -7.68 -8.02
C ASN A 38 0.19 -7.32 -6.69
N VAL A 39 0.92 -7.52 -5.58
CA VAL A 39 0.44 -7.30 -4.20
C VAL A 39 1.35 -6.32 -3.47
N ILE A 40 0.75 -5.35 -2.79
CA ILE A 40 1.40 -4.44 -1.85
C ILE A 40 1.30 -5.01 -0.44
N VAL A 41 2.40 -4.95 0.32
CA VAL A 41 2.49 -5.30 1.73
C VAL A 41 2.45 -4.03 2.56
N LEU A 42 1.43 -3.88 3.39
CA LEU A 42 1.24 -2.74 4.28
C LEU A 42 1.19 -3.22 5.73
N VAL A 43 1.83 -2.52 6.64
CA VAL A 43 1.60 -2.65 8.08
C VAL A 43 0.62 -1.55 8.48
N PRO A 44 -0.65 -1.88 8.79
CA PRO A 44 -1.67 -0.90 9.11
C PRO A 44 -1.38 -0.23 10.45
N GLU A 45 -1.69 1.07 10.54
CA GLU A 45 -1.52 1.87 11.75
C GLU A 45 -2.45 1.41 12.89
N ASP A 46 -3.66 0.97 12.55
CA ASP A 46 -4.67 0.48 13.50
C ASP A 46 -4.54 -1.03 13.83
N GLY A 47 -3.55 -1.73 13.24
CA GLY A 47 -3.33 -3.15 13.48
C GLY A 47 -2.36 -3.36 14.64
N HIS A 48 -2.68 -4.29 15.55
CA HIS A 48 -1.71 -4.83 16.49
C HIS A 48 -0.43 -5.26 15.73
N ASP A 49 0.72 -4.84 16.26
CA ASP A 49 2.09 -4.70 15.67
C ASP A 49 2.60 -5.75 14.64
N ASP A 50 1.96 -6.89 14.44
CA ASP A 50 2.45 -7.97 13.57
C ASP A 50 1.55 -8.29 12.36
N ALA A 51 0.39 -7.65 12.22
CA ALA A 51 -0.53 -7.94 11.12
C ALA A 51 -0.08 -7.27 9.81
N ARG A 52 0.51 -8.03 8.88
CA ARG A 52 0.80 -7.55 7.52
C ARG A 52 -0.42 -7.73 6.60
N LEU A 53 -0.88 -6.64 6.01
CA LEU A 53 -1.93 -6.65 5.01
C LEU A 53 -1.33 -6.85 3.61
N LEU A 54 -1.84 -7.86 2.91
CA LEU A 54 -1.53 -8.15 1.51
C LEU A 54 -2.65 -7.60 0.65
N ILE A 55 -2.38 -6.51 -0.06
CA ILE A 55 -3.37 -5.77 -0.84
C ILE A 55 -3.11 -5.99 -2.33
N PRO A 56 -4.01 -6.66 -3.07
CA PRO A 56 -3.87 -6.80 -4.51
C PRO A 56 -4.05 -5.46 -5.21
N LEU A 57 -3.20 -5.15 -6.18
CA LEU A 57 -3.27 -3.90 -6.95
C LEU A 57 -4.61 -3.69 -7.65
N SER A 58 -5.30 -4.78 -8.01
CA SER A 58 -6.63 -4.72 -8.63
C SER A 58 -7.70 -4.15 -7.72
N ALA A 59 -7.51 -4.19 -6.40
CA ALA A 59 -8.43 -3.60 -5.42
C ALA A 59 -8.13 -2.12 -5.13
N ILE A 60 -6.98 -1.61 -5.57
CA ILE A 60 -6.52 -0.25 -5.25
C ILE A 60 -7.08 0.74 -6.28
N LYS A 61 -7.79 1.74 -5.77
CA LYS A 61 -8.24 2.90 -6.54
C LYS A 61 -7.14 3.97 -6.57
N THR A 62 -6.60 4.33 -5.41
CA THR A 62 -5.53 5.33 -5.28
C THR A 62 -4.54 4.97 -4.17
N LEU A 63 -3.29 5.42 -4.32
CA LEU A 63 -2.23 5.34 -3.33
C LEU A 63 -1.58 6.73 -3.21
N ALA A 64 -1.48 7.25 -1.99
CA ALA A 64 -0.92 8.57 -1.72
C ALA A 64 -0.06 8.54 -0.46
N PRO A 65 0.94 9.43 -0.33
CA PRO A 65 1.66 9.58 0.92
C PRO A 65 0.69 10.05 2.02
N TRP A 66 0.85 9.52 3.22
CA TRP A 66 0.09 9.92 4.40
C TRP A 66 1.05 10.64 5.34
N ILE A 67 0.96 11.97 5.36
CA ILE A 67 1.76 12.83 6.23
C ILE A 67 0.84 13.24 7.37
N HIS A 68 1.16 12.81 8.59
CA HIS A 68 0.54 13.29 9.82
C HIS A 68 1.14 14.65 10.22
#